data_AF-A0A1H7AG80-F1
#
_entry.id   AF-A0A1H7AG80-F1
#
_cell.length_a   1.000
_cell.length_b   1.000
_cell.length_c   1.000
_cell.angle_alpha   90.00
_cell.angle_beta   90.00
_cell.angle_gamma   90.00
#
_symmetry.space_group_name_H-M   'P 1'
#
loop_
_entity.id
_entity.type
_entity.pdbx_description
1 polymer ?
#
loop_
_entity_poly.entity_id
_entity_poly.type
_entity_poly.pdbx_seq_one_letter_code
_entity_poly.pdbx_strand_id
1 'polypeptide(L)'
;MKKSSLRRTLSATAVAGGTAALMMAGIAGASAHVSVDPNKTAANSYALLTFGVPHGCGTSGTTKVAISLPEELTDATPTVNANWTVEKVTENLTEPRKLEDGTSITKRTSQIVYTAKAPLDPHMRDALVLSVKLPDAAGKTIYFPTYQTCETGKTDWIEIPKDGQSEDDLKSPAPAIAITPADAAGDHHAASTESTEQAAAVTDDGSQARSWAGLIAGIAGLGLGGAAFFRSRSAKPAVAKVDSK
;
A
#
# COMPACT_ATOMS: atom_id res chain seq x y z
N MET A 1 53.66 -16.44 28.98
CA MET A 1 52.52 -15.51 29.11
C MET A 1 52.31 -14.77 27.78
N LYS A 2 51.15 -14.93 27.11
CA LYS A 2 50.57 -14.06 26.05
C LYS A 2 49.54 -14.85 25.21
N LYS A 3 48.35 -15.09 25.75
CA LYS A 3 47.18 -15.61 25.00
C LYS A 3 45.88 -15.08 25.61
N SER A 4 45.64 -13.77 25.56
CA SER A 4 44.36 -13.22 26.05
C SER A 4 43.79 -12.04 25.26
N SER A 5 44.42 -11.63 24.15
CA SER A 5 44.00 -10.43 23.41
C SER A 5 43.12 -10.70 22.18
N LEU A 6 43.14 -11.93 21.63
CA LEU A 6 42.44 -12.24 20.36
C LEU A 6 40.95 -12.57 20.51
N ARG A 7 40.45 -12.86 21.72
CA ARG A 7 39.05 -13.29 21.90
C ARG A 7 38.07 -12.13 22.09
N ARG A 8 38.55 -10.91 22.35
CA ARG A 8 37.70 -9.72 22.56
C ARG A 8 37.33 -8.97 21.28
N THR A 9 38.05 -9.21 20.19
CA THR A 9 37.81 -8.54 18.90
C THR A 9 36.76 -9.23 18.02
N LEU A 10 36.34 -10.46 18.34
CA LEU A 10 35.37 -11.23 17.55
C LEU A 10 33.91 -11.02 17.96
N SER A 11 33.62 -10.40 19.11
CA SER A 11 32.24 -10.19 19.58
C SER A 11 31.67 -8.81 19.22
N ALA A 12 32.49 -7.86 18.78
CA ALA A 12 32.03 -6.51 18.39
C ALA A 12 31.60 -6.42 16.92
N THR A 13 32.07 -7.33 16.07
CA THR A 13 31.78 -7.33 14.62
C THR A 13 30.42 -7.97 14.27
N ALA A 14 29.89 -8.86 15.10
CA ALA A 14 28.60 -9.53 14.82
C ALA A 14 27.37 -8.62 15.05
N VAL A 15 27.42 -7.72 16.03
CA VAL A 15 26.30 -6.82 16.34
C VAL A 15 26.23 -5.63 15.37
N ALA A 16 27.37 -5.09 14.95
CA ALA A 16 27.43 -3.99 13.99
C ALA A 16 27.01 -4.39 12.56
N GLY A 17 27.29 -5.65 12.15
CA GLY A 17 26.88 -6.18 10.85
C GLY A 17 25.36 -6.38 10.74
N GLY A 18 24.71 -6.83 11.82
CA GLY A 18 23.25 -7.04 11.84
C GLY A 18 22.44 -5.75 11.71
N THR A 19 22.90 -4.66 12.34
CA THR A 19 22.24 -3.34 12.23
C THR A 19 22.37 -2.71 10.84
N ALA A 20 23.50 -2.87 10.16
CA ALA A 20 23.69 -2.35 8.81
C ALA A 20 22.81 -3.08 7.77
N ALA A 21 22.67 -4.41 7.91
CA ALA A 21 21.81 -5.22 7.05
C ALA A 21 20.32 -4.89 7.22
N LEU A 22 19.87 -4.60 8.45
CA LEU A 22 18.49 -4.18 8.73
C LEU A 22 18.18 -2.77 8.20
N MET A 23 19.15 -1.85 8.15
CA MET A 23 18.95 -0.51 7.56
C MET A 23 18.87 -0.54 6.03
N MET A 24 19.54 -1.49 5.37
CA MET A 24 19.43 -1.69 3.91
C MET A 24 18.12 -2.35 3.47
N ALA A 25 17.45 -3.09 4.36
CA ALA A 25 16.14 -3.68 4.09
C ALA A 25 14.97 -2.69 4.26
N GLY A 26 15.24 -1.48 4.78
CA GLY A 26 14.21 -0.53 5.21
C GLY A 26 14.04 0.73 4.36
N ILE A 27 14.74 0.86 3.22
CA ILE A 27 14.44 1.92 2.25
C ILE A 27 13.19 1.48 1.46
N ALA A 28 12.05 1.44 2.13
CA ALA A 28 10.80 1.65 1.43
C ALA A 28 10.91 3.06 0.86
N GLY A 29 11.28 3.17 -0.42
CA GLY A 29 11.30 4.45 -1.13
C GLY A 29 9.97 5.15 -0.83
N ALA A 30 10.01 6.41 -0.41
CA ALA A 30 8.80 7.20 -0.31
C ALA A 30 8.05 7.05 -1.64
N SER A 31 6.90 6.36 -1.63
CA SER A 31 6.30 5.84 -2.88
C SER A 31 5.91 6.99 -3.80
N ALA A 32 6.78 7.33 -4.75
CA ALA A 32 6.62 8.46 -5.66
C ALA A 32 5.60 8.17 -6.77
N HIS A 33 5.09 6.94 -6.84
CA HIS A 33 4.23 6.46 -7.90
C HIS A 33 2.77 6.74 -7.57
N VAL A 34 1.97 7.02 -8.60
CA VAL A 34 0.52 6.89 -8.46
C VAL A 34 0.22 5.42 -8.21
N SER A 35 -0.55 5.15 -7.17
CA SER A 35 -0.98 3.79 -6.81
C SER A 35 -2.50 3.67 -6.91
N VAL A 36 -3.00 2.44 -6.92
CA VAL A 36 -4.44 2.16 -6.78
C VAL A 36 -4.66 1.15 -5.65
N ASP A 37 -5.57 1.46 -4.74
CA ASP A 37 -5.99 0.58 -3.66
C ASP A 37 -7.49 0.23 -3.84
N PRO A 38 -7.81 -1.02 -4.20
CA PRO A 38 -9.18 -1.48 -4.32
C PRO A 38 -9.75 -1.91 -2.96
N ASN A 39 -10.98 -1.48 -2.62
CA ASN A 39 -11.67 -2.04 -1.44
C ASN A 39 -12.16 -3.48 -1.65
N LYS A 40 -12.30 -3.91 -2.91
CA LYS A 40 -12.74 -5.22 -3.35
C LYS A 40 -12.15 -5.51 -4.73
N THR A 41 -11.91 -6.78 -5.02
CA THR A 41 -11.34 -7.24 -6.30
C THR A 41 -12.17 -8.32 -6.99
N ALA A 42 -13.29 -8.75 -6.39
CA ALA A 42 -14.12 -9.83 -6.91
C ALA A 42 -14.72 -9.47 -8.28
N ALA A 43 -14.65 -10.40 -9.22
CA ALA A 43 -15.29 -10.30 -10.52
C ALA A 43 -16.79 -9.94 -10.39
N ASN A 44 -17.28 -9.08 -11.28
CA ASN A 44 -18.66 -8.57 -11.29
C ASN A 44 -19.11 -7.75 -10.07
N SER A 45 -18.23 -7.48 -9.12
CA SER A 45 -18.55 -6.59 -7.99
C SER A 45 -18.41 -5.11 -8.37
N TYR A 46 -19.11 -4.24 -7.63
CA TYR A 46 -18.78 -2.82 -7.61
C TYR A 46 -17.66 -2.59 -6.59
N ALA A 47 -16.54 -2.05 -7.07
CA ALA A 47 -15.37 -1.72 -6.28
C ALA A 47 -15.15 -0.20 -6.21
N LEU A 48 -14.68 0.26 -5.06
CA LEU A 48 -14.07 1.57 -4.90
C LEU A 48 -12.57 1.42 -5.12
N LEU A 49 -12.06 2.15 -6.10
CA LEU A 49 -10.64 2.23 -6.42
C LEU A 49 -10.11 3.58 -5.95
N THR A 50 -9.26 3.57 -4.93
CA THR A 50 -8.61 4.76 -4.40
C THR A 50 -7.25 4.96 -5.06
N PHE A 51 -7.17 5.95 -5.93
CA PHE A 51 -5.92 6.36 -6.56
C PHE A 51 -5.18 7.33 -5.65
N GLY A 52 -4.01 6.92 -5.17
CA GLY A 52 -3.12 7.78 -4.39
C GLY A 52 -2.31 8.67 -5.32
N VAL A 53 -2.53 9.98 -5.28
CA VAL A 53 -1.74 10.94 -6.05
C VAL A 53 -0.56 11.38 -5.18
N PRO A 54 0.68 11.03 -5.55
CA PRO A 54 1.87 11.27 -4.73
C PRO A 54 2.29 12.74 -4.83
N HIS A 55 3.55 13.03 -4.49
CA HIS A 55 4.14 14.34 -4.70
C HIS A 55 4.01 14.81 -6.16
N GLY A 56 4.20 16.11 -6.35
CA GLY A 56 4.26 16.72 -7.67
C GLY A 56 5.43 16.24 -8.55
N CYS A 57 5.60 16.85 -9.71
CA CYS A 57 6.66 16.49 -10.65
C CYS A 57 7.96 17.14 -10.18
N GLY A 58 8.74 16.41 -9.37
CA GLY A 58 9.84 17.01 -8.61
C GLY A 58 9.31 17.98 -7.56
N THR A 59 9.64 19.27 -7.69
CA THR A 59 9.16 20.33 -6.80
C THR A 59 7.95 21.10 -7.36
N SER A 60 7.36 20.65 -8.46
CA SER A 60 6.25 21.34 -9.12
C SER A 60 4.90 20.71 -8.76
N GLY A 61 3.92 21.52 -8.33
CA GLY A 61 2.62 21.02 -7.89
C GLY A 61 1.78 20.38 -9.00
N THR A 62 1.00 19.36 -8.66
CA THR A 62 0.15 18.63 -9.63
C THR A 62 -1.09 19.46 -9.98
N THR A 63 -1.36 19.65 -11.26
CA THR A 63 -2.52 20.42 -11.75
C THR A 63 -3.58 19.55 -12.41
N LYS A 64 -3.21 18.36 -12.92
CA LYS A 64 -4.14 17.44 -13.57
C LYS A 64 -3.70 15.99 -13.36
N VAL A 65 -4.69 15.13 -13.17
CA VAL A 65 -4.52 13.67 -13.17
C VAL A 65 -5.58 13.09 -14.11
N ALA A 66 -5.13 12.35 -15.11
CA ALA A 66 -6.02 11.69 -16.07
C ALA A 66 -5.85 10.17 -15.97
N ILE A 67 -6.90 9.48 -15.51
CA ILE A 67 -6.91 8.03 -15.27
C ILE A 67 -7.64 7.37 -16.43
N SER A 68 -6.92 6.64 -17.27
CA SER A 68 -7.51 5.87 -18.36
C SER A 68 -8.21 4.63 -17.82
N LEU A 69 -9.45 4.41 -18.26
CA LEU A 69 -10.20 3.20 -17.94
C LEU A 69 -9.84 2.11 -18.96
N PRO A 70 -9.38 0.93 -18.52
CA PRO A 70 -9.08 -0.19 -19.43
C PRO A 70 -10.35 -0.64 -20.15
N GLU A 71 -10.21 -1.19 -21.37
CA GLU A 71 -11.32 -1.48 -22.28
C GLU A 71 -12.39 -2.41 -21.69
N GLU A 72 -12.01 -3.23 -20.71
CA GLU A 72 -12.89 -4.12 -19.96
C GLU A 72 -13.95 -3.36 -19.14
N LEU A 73 -13.66 -2.12 -18.76
CA LEU A 73 -14.59 -1.27 -18.00
C LEU A 73 -15.45 -0.44 -18.94
N THR A 74 -16.76 -0.47 -18.70
CA THR A 74 -17.73 0.36 -19.43
C THR A 74 -17.75 1.79 -18.93
N ASP A 75 -17.68 1.97 -17.62
CA ASP A 75 -17.84 3.28 -16.99
C ASP A 75 -17.18 3.35 -15.61
N ALA A 76 -16.97 4.57 -15.12
CA ALA A 76 -16.60 4.84 -13.74
C ALA A 76 -17.40 6.04 -13.20
N THR A 77 -17.73 5.98 -11.91
CA THR A 77 -18.38 7.09 -11.19
C THR A 77 -17.39 7.71 -10.23
N PRO A 78 -16.92 8.94 -10.50
CA PRO A 78 -16.05 9.67 -9.59
C PRO A 78 -16.73 10.00 -8.26
N THR A 79 -16.03 9.80 -7.16
CA THR A 79 -16.40 10.40 -5.88
C THR A 79 -16.05 11.89 -5.93
N VAL A 80 -16.95 12.74 -5.43
CA VAL A 80 -16.71 14.19 -5.36
C VAL A 80 -15.50 14.46 -4.45
N ASN A 81 -14.52 15.20 -4.98
CA ASN A 81 -13.36 15.67 -4.21
C ASN A 81 -13.41 17.22 -4.14
N ALA A 82 -13.20 17.77 -2.94
CA ALA A 82 -13.26 19.21 -2.70
C ALA A 82 -12.14 19.99 -3.43
N ASN A 83 -10.99 19.38 -3.67
CA ASN A 83 -9.79 20.00 -4.25
C ASN A 83 -9.75 19.95 -5.79
N TRP A 84 -10.63 19.16 -6.43
CA TRP A 84 -10.57 18.89 -7.86
C TRP A 84 -11.91 19.14 -8.54
N THR A 85 -11.88 19.53 -9.82
CA THR A 85 -12.99 19.35 -10.75
C THR A 85 -12.78 18.04 -11.51
N VAL A 86 -13.85 17.38 -11.92
CA VAL A 86 -13.78 16.08 -12.59
C VAL A 86 -14.63 16.05 -13.85
N GLU A 87 -14.09 15.43 -14.90
CA GLU A 87 -14.73 15.23 -16.19
C GLU A 87 -14.62 13.76 -16.62
N LYS A 88 -15.67 13.25 -17.28
CA LYS A 88 -15.67 11.93 -17.92
C LYS A 88 -15.48 12.11 -19.42
N VAL A 89 -14.40 11.57 -19.95
CA VAL A 89 -14.17 11.51 -21.40
C VAL A 89 -14.81 10.24 -21.92
N THR A 90 -15.66 10.36 -22.93
CA THR A 90 -16.35 9.22 -23.54
C THR A 90 -15.85 8.99 -24.96
N GLU A 91 -15.88 7.73 -25.39
CA GLU A 91 -15.55 7.33 -26.75
C GLU A 91 -16.63 6.44 -27.34
N ASN A 92 -16.71 6.41 -28.68
CA ASN A 92 -17.59 5.47 -29.37
C ASN A 92 -16.89 4.13 -29.50
N LEU A 93 -17.64 3.05 -29.28
CA LEU A 93 -17.18 1.70 -29.57
C LEU A 93 -17.25 1.47 -31.08
N THR A 94 -16.28 0.72 -31.61
CA THR A 94 -16.27 0.29 -33.02
C THR A 94 -17.50 -0.55 -33.35
N GLU A 95 -17.93 -1.40 -32.41
CA GLU A 95 -19.13 -2.21 -32.50
C GLU A 95 -19.93 -2.09 -31.19
N PRO A 96 -21.28 -2.18 -31.23
CA PRO A 96 -22.09 -2.21 -30.03
C PRO A 96 -21.66 -3.36 -29.10
N ARG A 97 -21.45 -3.05 -27.82
CA ARG A 97 -21.14 -4.05 -26.78
C ARG A 97 -22.39 -4.36 -25.98
N LYS A 98 -22.65 -5.65 -25.75
CA LYS A 98 -23.73 -6.11 -24.85
C LYS A 98 -23.19 -6.27 -23.43
N LEU A 99 -23.87 -5.66 -22.46
CA LEU A 99 -23.60 -5.78 -21.04
C LEU A 99 -24.30 -7.01 -20.45
N GLU A 100 -23.92 -7.39 -19.23
CA GLU A 100 -24.49 -8.56 -18.52
C GLU A 100 -26.00 -8.44 -18.27
N ASP A 101 -26.50 -7.21 -18.06
CA ASP A 101 -27.92 -6.91 -17.89
C ASP A 101 -28.72 -6.96 -19.20
N GLY A 102 -28.05 -7.27 -20.32
CA GLY A 102 -28.63 -7.33 -21.65
C GLY A 102 -28.66 -6.00 -22.40
N THR A 103 -28.29 -4.88 -21.77
CA THR A 103 -28.22 -3.56 -22.39
C THR A 103 -27.14 -3.52 -23.47
N SER A 104 -27.46 -2.92 -24.62
CA SER A 104 -26.48 -2.66 -25.67
C SER A 104 -25.97 -1.23 -25.55
N ILE A 105 -24.65 -1.06 -25.51
CA ILE A 105 -23.99 0.26 -25.48
C ILE A 105 -23.20 0.50 -26.76
N THR A 106 -23.11 1.76 -27.18
CA THR A 106 -22.28 2.20 -28.32
C THR A 106 -21.20 3.20 -27.90
N LYS A 107 -21.19 3.57 -26.61
CA LYS A 107 -20.22 4.48 -26.00
C LYS A 107 -19.79 3.92 -24.65
N ARG A 108 -18.56 4.23 -24.27
CA ARG A 108 -18.01 3.97 -22.93
C ARG A 108 -17.27 5.21 -22.43
N THR A 109 -17.04 5.27 -21.13
CA THR A 109 -16.07 6.23 -20.58
C THR A 109 -14.68 5.66 -20.78
N SER A 110 -13.81 6.41 -21.44
CA SER A 110 -12.43 6.01 -21.70
C SER A 110 -11.44 6.58 -20.69
N GLN A 111 -11.78 7.72 -20.07
CA GLN A 111 -10.91 8.39 -19.12
C GLN A 111 -11.69 9.21 -18.10
N ILE A 112 -11.17 9.27 -16.87
CA ILE A 112 -11.59 10.24 -15.86
C ILE A 112 -10.49 11.28 -15.70
N VAL A 113 -10.82 12.55 -15.91
CA VAL A 113 -9.87 13.66 -15.85
C VAL A 113 -10.19 14.53 -14.65
N TYR A 114 -9.26 14.58 -13.70
CA TYR A 114 -9.31 15.49 -12.56
C TYR A 114 -8.42 16.69 -12.83
N THR A 115 -8.96 17.90 -12.65
CA THR A 115 -8.20 19.15 -12.71
C THR A 115 -8.22 19.80 -11.33
N ALA A 116 -7.03 20.12 -10.80
CA ALA A 116 -6.90 20.68 -9.47
C ALA A 116 -7.46 22.12 -9.46
N LYS A 117 -8.24 22.47 -8.44
CA LYS A 117 -8.74 23.85 -8.26
C LYS A 117 -7.62 24.81 -7.88
N ALA A 118 -6.62 24.30 -7.18
CA ALA A 118 -5.31 24.88 -6.97
C ALA A 118 -4.27 23.75 -7.12
N PRO A 119 -3.04 24.02 -7.59
CA PRO A 119 -2.01 22.98 -7.70
C PRO A 119 -1.82 22.23 -6.38
N LEU A 120 -1.82 20.90 -6.42
CA LEU A 120 -1.50 20.06 -5.26
C LEU A 120 -0.06 20.33 -4.87
N ASP A 121 0.17 20.74 -3.62
CA ASP A 121 1.49 21.00 -3.07
C ASP A 121 2.43 19.80 -3.31
N PRO A 122 3.65 20.02 -3.84
CA PRO A 122 4.59 18.95 -4.16
C PRO A 122 5.05 18.14 -2.94
N HIS A 123 4.80 18.58 -1.71
CA HIS A 123 5.13 17.85 -0.48
C HIS A 123 3.92 17.16 0.15
N MET A 124 2.74 17.29 -0.46
CA MET A 124 1.49 16.69 0.00
C MET A 124 1.02 15.59 -0.96
N ARG A 125 0.01 14.85 -0.54
CA ARG A 125 -0.69 13.85 -1.35
C ARG A 125 -2.18 14.12 -1.33
N ASP A 126 -2.88 13.63 -2.34
CA ASP A 126 -4.34 13.58 -2.39
C ASP A 126 -4.79 12.18 -2.81
N ALA A 127 -6.09 11.91 -2.67
CA ALA A 127 -6.72 10.65 -3.05
C ALA A 127 -7.93 10.90 -3.95
N LEU A 128 -7.98 10.18 -5.06
CA LEU A 128 -9.07 10.25 -6.03
C LEU A 128 -9.78 8.90 -6.07
N VAL A 129 -11.08 8.87 -5.78
CA VAL A 129 -11.82 7.61 -5.64
C VAL A 129 -12.80 7.42 -6.78
N LEU A 130 -12.71 6.29 -7.46
CA LEU A 130 -13.63 5.87 -8.52
C LEU A 130 -14.45 4.67 -8.06
N SER A 131 -15.77 4.70 -8.25
CA SER A 131 -16.61 3.50 -8.21
C SER A 131 -16.69 2.89 -9.60
N VAL A 132 -16.34 1.62 -9.73
CA VAL A 132 -16.35 0.87 -11.00
C VAL A 132 -17.03 -0.49 -10.82
N LYS A 133 -17.69 -0.99 -11.86
CA LYS A 133 -18.08 -2.41 -11.94
C LYS A 133 -16.91 -3.18 -12.53
N LEU A 134 -16.33 -4.09 -11.75
CA LEU A 134 -15.24 -4.96 -12.20
C LEU A 134 -15.76 -5.98 -13.23
N PRO A 135 -14.94 -6.35 -14.22
CA PRO A 135 -15.34 -7.30 -15.25
C PRO A 135 -15.41 -8.74 -14.72
N ASP A 136 -16.13 -9.61 -15.43
CA ASP A 136 -16.07 -11.06 -15.23
C ASP A 136 -14.76 -11.63 -15.82
N ALA A 137 -13.65 -11.41 -15.12
CA ALA A 137 -12.32 -11.71 -15.61
C ALA A 137 -11.37 -12.19 -14.51
N ALA A 138 -11.85 -13.11 -13.65
CA ALA A 138 -11.06 -13.67 -12.57
C ALA A 138 -9.68 -14.17 -13.02
N GLY A 139 -8.64 -13.84 -12.26
CA GLY A 139 -7.25 -14.16 -12.54
C GLY A 139 -6.54 -13.20 -13.49
N LYS A 140 -7.24 -12.23 -14.09
CA LYS A 140 -6.61 -11.16 -14.88
C LYS A 140 -6.18 -9.99 -14.01
N THR A 141 -5.07 -9.36 -14.39
CA THR A 141 -4.70 -8.03 -13.90
C THR A 141 -5.18 -6.99 -14.91
N ILE A 142 -5.89 -5.97 -14.42
CA ILE A 142 -6.24 -4.80 -15.23
C ILE A 142 -5.40 -3.60 -14.80
N TYR A 143 -4.98 -2.80 -15.77
CA TYR A 143 -4.09 -1.66 -15.59
C TYR A 143 -4.84 -0.36 -15.87
N PHE A 144 -4.51 0.68 -15.14
CA PHE A 144 -5.09 2.02 -15.23
C PHE A 144 -4.00 3.03 -15.57
N PRO A 145 -3.57 3.11 -16.85
CA PRO A 145 -2.61 4.12 -17.27
C PRO A 145 -3.01 5.50 -16.77
N THR A 146 -2.12 6.17 -16.05
CA THR A 146 -2.44 7.43 -15.37
C THR A 146 -1.44 8.51 -15.76
N TYR A 147 -1.93 9.65 -16.20
CA TYR A 147 -1.11 10.78 -16.64
C TYR A 147 -1.18 11.89 -15.60
N GLN A 148 -0.03 12.25 -15.04
CA GLN A 148 0.10 13.32 -14.04
C GLN A 148 0.75 14.53 -14.70
N THR A 149 0.04 15.64 -14.74
CA THR A 149 0.56 16.93 -15.22
C THR A 149 0.77 17.86 -14.04
N CYS A 150 1.91 18.53 -14.01
CA CYS A 150 2.25 19.52 -13.01
C CYS A 150 2.35 20.91 -13.65
N GLU A 151 2.54 21.95 -12.84
CA GLU A 151 2.78 23.30 -13.38
C GLU A 151 4.01 23.33 -14.30
N THR A 152 5.03 22.53 -13.98
CA THR A 152 6.21 22.29 -14.80
C THR A 152 6.45 20.79 -14.92
N GLY A 153 6.40 20.29 -16.16
CA GLY A 153 6.63 18.88 -16.45
C GLY A 153 5.41 17.98 -16.26
N LYS A 154 5.65 16.68 -16.42
CA LYS A 154 4.65 15.62 -16.32
C LYS A 154 5.31 14.28 -16.02
N THR A 155 4.54 13.34 -15.51
CA THR A 155 4.91 11.93 -15.37
C THR A 155 3.78 11.07 -15.92
N ASP A 156 4.12 10.11 -16.79
CA ASP A 156 3.17 9.20 -17.40
C ASP A 156 3.35 7.82 -16.72
N TRP A 157 2.42 7.46 -15.84
CA TRP A 157 2.35 6.17 -15.12
C TRP A 157 1.66 5.12 -15.99
N ILE A 158 2.38 4.59 -16.98
CA ILE A 158 1.80 3.81 -18.08
C ILE A 158 2.54 2.49 -18.38
N GLU A 159 3.65 2.22 -17.71
CA GLU A 159 4.45 1.02 -17.97
C GLU A 159 3.73 -0.23 -17.44
N ILE A 160 3.68 -1.28 -18.25
CA ILE A 160 3.10 -2.58 -17.89
C ILE A 160 4.24 -3.62 -17.84
N PRO A 161 4.33 -4.45 -16.77
CA PRO A 161 5.39 -5.44 -16.65
C PRO A 161 5.35 -6.45 -17.79
N LYS A 162 6.51 -6.79 -18.33
CA LYS A 162 6.66 -7.91 -19.29
C LYS A 162 6.77 -9.23 -18.52
N ASP A 163 6.66 -10.36 -19.24
CA ASP A 163 6.86 -11.69 -18.65
C ASP A 163 8.17 -11.77 -17.85
N GLY A 164 8.04 -12.13 -16.57
CA GLY A 164 9.16 -12.25 -15.63
C GLY A 164 9.61 -10.94 -14.97
N GLN A 165 8.95 -9.81 -15.23
CA GLN A 165 9.15 -8.55 -14.51
C GLN A 165 8.05 -8.33 -13.45
N SER A 166 8.39 -7.63 -12.37
CA SER A 166 7.43 -7.08 -11.42
C SER A 166 7.20 -5.59 -11.67
N GLU A 167 6.21 -5.03 -10.97
CA GLU A 167 5.96 -3.58 -10.96
C GLU A 167 7.18 -2.77 -10.47
N ASP A 168 7.93 -3.33 -9.51
CA ASP A 168 9.12 -2.68 -8.93
C ASP A 168 10.30 -2.57 -9.92
N ASP A 169 10.28 -3.35 -11.00
CA ASP A 169 11.26 -3.27 -12.08
C ASP A 169 11.00 -2.06 -13.01
N LEU A 170 9.83 -1.43 -12.91
CA LEU A 170 9.39 -0.34 -13.76
C LEU A 170 9.65 1.03 -13.14
N LYS A 171 9.90 2.02 -13.99
CA LYS A 171 10.16 3.41 -13.55
C LYS A 171 8.87 4.18 -13.33
N SER A 172 7.86 3.89 -14.12
CA SER A 172 6.57 4.57 -14.07
C SER A 172 5.45 3.56 -14.33
N PRO A 173 5.29 2.58 -13.41
CA PRO A 173 4.28 1.54 -13.55
C PRO A 173 2.87 2.15 -13.60
N ALA A 174 2.02 1.59 -14.44
CA ALA A 174 0.59 1.88 -14.40
C ALA A 174 -0.04 1.26 -13.15
N PRO A 175 -0.86 1.99 -12.38
CA PRO A 175 -1.65 1.43 -11.30
C PRO A 175 -2.44 0.20 -11.77
N ALA A 176 -2.42 -0.89 -11.01
CA ALA A 176 -3.03 -2.15 -11.42
C ALA A 176 -3.77 -2.84 -10.28
N ILE A 177 -4.80 -3.62 -10.63
CA ILE A 177 -5.46 -4.53 -9.69
C ILE A 177 -5.62 -5.91 -10.33
N ALA A 178 -5.44 -6.96 -9.52
CA ALA A 178 -5.79 -8.31 -9.90
C ALA A 178 -7.27 -8.57 -9.59
N ILE A 179 -8.01 -9.12 -10.55
CA ILE A 179 -9.40 -9.50 -10.39
C ILE A 179 -9.46 -10.89 -9.74
N THR A 180 -10.13 -11.00 -8.60
CA THR A 180 -10.35 -12.27 -7.91
C THR A 180 -11.65 -12.92 -8.40
N PRO A 181 -11.85 -14.22 -8.15
CA PRO A 181 -13.13 -14.87 -8.42
C PRO A 181 -14.31 -14.11 -7.80
N ALA A 182 -15.47 -14.19 -8.45
CA ALA A 182 -16.70 -13.63 -7.90
C ALA A 182 -17.00 -14.22 -6.51
N ASP A 183 -17.55 -13.41 -5.62
CA ASP A 183 -17.96 -13.88 -4.30
C ASP A 183 -19.11 -14.90 -4.45
N ALA A 184 -19.05 -16.01 -3.70
CA ALA A 184 -20.06 -17.07 -3.77
C ALA A 184 -21.45 -16.67 -3.23
N ALA A 185 -21.63 -15.41 -2.82
CA ALA A 185 -22.91 -14.84 -2.42
C ALA A 185 -23.37 -13.89 -3.52
N GLY A 186 -24.15 -14.41 -4.47
CA GLY A 186 -24.91 -13.58 -5.38
C GLY A 186 -25.80 -12.62 -4.59
N ASP A 187 -25.84 -11.37 -5.04
CA ASP A 187 -26.72 -10.31 -4.55
C ASP A 187 -28.19 -10.70 -4.76
N HIS A 188 -28.70 -11.57 -3.89
CA HIS A 188 -30.12 -11.67 -3.62
C HIS A 188 -30.44 -10.68 -2.51
N HIS A 189 -30.89 -9.48 -2.90
CA HIS A 189 -31.75 -8.68 -2.04
C HIS A 189 -33.08 -9.42 -1.82
N ALA A 190 -33.04 -10.48 -1.02
CA ALA A 190 -34.20 -10.97 -0.32
C ALA A 190 -34.25 -10.20 1.00
N ALA A 191 -35.25 -9.31 1.12
CA ALA A 191 -35.56 -8.61 2.34
C ALA A 191 -35.64 -9.60 3.51
N SER A 192 -34.62 -9.58 4.37
CA SER A 192 -34.68 -10.28 5.65
C SER A 192 -35.40 -9.33 6.59
N THR A 193 -36.69 -9.61 6.82
CA THR A 193 -37.46 -9.01 7.89
C THR A 193 -36.67 -9.18 9.19
N GLU A 194 -36.21 -8.07 9.76
CA GLU A 194 -35.67 -8.03 11.11
C GLU A 194 -36.76 -8.51 12.08
N SER A 195 -36.53 -9.68 12.67
CA SER A 195 -37.14 -10.03 13.95
C SER A 195 -36.09 -9.76 15.02
N THR A 196 -36.32 -8.70 15.78
CA THR A 196 -35.59 -8.34 16.99
C THR A 196 -35.78 -9.44 18.03
N GLU A 197 -34.72 -10.21 18.33
CA GLU A 197 -34.60 -10.88 19.62
C GLU A 197 -33.18 -10.71 20.16
N GLN A 198 -33.12 -10.23 21.39
CA GLN A 198 -31.93 -9.76 22.08
C GLN A 198 -31.32 -10.87 22.95
N ALA A 199 -29.98 -10.92 22.89
CA ALA A 199 -29.02 -11.40 23.88
C ALA A 199 -28.85 -12.91 24.13
N ALA A 200 -27.64 -13.38 23.82
CA ALA A 200 -26.77 -13.97 24.84
C ALA A 200 -25.30 -13.65 24.51
N ALA A 201 -24.56 -13.17 25.52
CA ALA A 201 -23.14 -12.92 25.45
C ALA A 201 -22.37 -14.23 25.28
N VAL A 202 -21.50 -14.31 24.27
CA VAL A 202 -20.45 -15.32 24.19
C VAL A 202 -19.13 -14.61 24.49
N THR A 203 -18.57 -14.92 25.65
CA THR A 203 -17.18 -14.70 25.97
C THR A 203 -16.37 -15.71 25.17
N ASP A 204 -15.72 -15.26 24.08
CA ASP A 204 -14.75 -16.10 23.37
C ASP A 204 -13.34 -15.76 23.85
N ASP A 205 -12.91 -16.58 24.81
CA ASP A 205 -11.58 -16.64 25.39
C ASP A 205 -10.71 -17.49 24.46
N GLY A 206 -9.78 -16.86 23.71
CA GLY A 206 -8.88 -17.63 22.84
C GLY A 206 -7.87 -16.83 22.01
N SER A 207 -8.16 -15.57 21.70
CA SER A 207 -7.25 -14.70 20.93
C SER A 207 -6.35 -13.85 21.82
N GLN A 208 -6.82 -13.47 23.02
CA GLN A 208 -6.05 -12.69 24.00
C GLN A 208 -4.85 -13.47 24.55
N ALA A 209 -4.93 -14.81 24.60
CA ALA A 209 -3.92 -15.67 25.22
C ALA A 209 -2.58 -15.75 24.43
N ARG A 210 -2.56 -15.39 23.14
CA ARG A 210 -1.34 -15.46 22.31
C ARG A 210 -0.59 -14.14 22.24
N SER A 211 -1.24 -13.02 22.60
CA SER A 211 -0.65 -11.68 22.56
C SER A 211 0.20 -11.37 23.81
N TRP A 212 -0.18 -11.89 24.99
CA TRP A 212 0.56 -11.65 26.23
C TRP A 212 1.85 -12.46 26.36
N ALA A 213 1.91 -13.67 25.76
CA ALA A 213 3.11 -14.50 25.79
C ALA A 213 4.30 -13.84 25.07
N GLY A 214 4.04 -13.14 23.95
CA GLY A 214 5.05 -12.37 23.22
C GLY A 214 5.54 -11.14 24.00
N LEU A 215 4.63 -10.45 24.71
CA LEU A 215 4.97 -9.28 25.52
C LEU A 215 5.82 -9.65 26.74
N ILE A 216 5.51 -10.76 27.42
CA ILE A 216 6.29 -11.26 28.56
C ILE A 216 7.68 -11.73 28.11
N ALA A 217 7.79 -12.43 26.98
CA ALA A 217 9.09 -12.82 26.42
C ALA A 217 9.95 -11.58 26.05
N GLY A 218 9.34 -10.55 25.47
CA GLY A 218 10.00 -9.29 25.12
C GLY A 218 10.53 -8.52 26.34
N ILE A 219 9.74 -8.41 27.41
CA ILE A 219 10.14 -7.73 28.66
C ILE A 219 11.25 -8.51 29.37
N ALA A 220 11.20 -9.85 29.39
CA ALA A 220 12.28 -10.67 29.95
C ALA A 220 13.60 -10.49 29.20
N GLY A 221 13.55 -10.39 27.87
CA GLY A 221 14.73 -10.09 27.03
C GLY A 221 15.37 -8.73 27.34
N LEU A 222 14.55 -7.68 27.49
CA LEU A 222 15.00 -6.34 27.87
C LEU A 222 15.63 -6.30 29.29
N GLY A 223 15.05 -7.05 30.23
CA GLY A 223 15.58 -7.15 31.60
C GLY A 223 16.97 -7.81 31.66
N LEU A 224 17.16 -8.91 30.92
CA LEU A 224 18.46 -9.59 30.84
C LEU A 224 19.53 -8.74 30.13
N GLY A 225 19.14 -8.02 29.07
CA GLY A 225 20.03 -7.06 28.38
C GLY A 225 20.46 -5.89 29.27
N GLY A 226 19.54 -5.31 30.05
CA GLY A 226 19.82 -4.24 30.99
C GLY A 226 20.77 -4.65 32.11
N ALA A 227 20.58 -5.84 32.70
CA ALA A 227 21.45 -6.35 33.77
C ALA A 227 22.89 -6.61 33.30
N ALA A 228 23.06 -7.09 32.06
CA ALA A 228 24.39 -7.27 31.46
C ALA A 228 25.11 -5.93 31.23
N PHE A 229 24.39 -4.90 30.79
CA PHE A 229 24.94 -3.55 30.57
C PHE A 229 25.44 -2.92 31.87
N PHE A 230 24.67 -2.99 32.95
CA PHE A 230 25.07 -2.44 34.26
C PHE A 230 26.22 -3.21 34.92
N ARG A 231 26.27 -4.54 34.79
CA ARG A 231 27.37 -5.35 35.34
C ARG A 231 28.71 -5.06 34.67
N SER A 232 28.69 -4.67 33.39
CA SER A 232 29.91 -4.28 32.67
C SER A 232 30.49 -2.94 33.12
N ARG A 233 29.67 -2.06 33.70
CA ARG A 233 30.06 -0.71 34.16
C ARG A 233 30.67 -0.69 35.57
N SER A 234 30.43 -1.71 36.39
CA SER A 234 30.87 -1.75 37.80
C SER A 234 32.29 -2.31 38.02
N ALA A 235 32.99 -2.75 36.97
CA ALA A 235 34.38 -3.17 37.10
C ALA A 235 35.32 -1.95 37.12
N LYS A 236 35.44 -1.28 38.27
CA LYS A 236 36.54 -0.33 38.54
C LYS A 236 37.85 -1.11 38.78
N PRO A 237 39.00 -0.66 38.23
CA PRO A 237 40.28 -1.30 38.49
C PRO A 237 40.73 -1.00 39.94
N ALA A 238 41.21 -2.02 40.63
CA ALA A 238 41.81 -1.87 41.95
C ALA A 238 43.16 -1.14 41.84
N VAL A 239 43.28 -0.04 42.57
CA VAL A 239 44.54 0.68 42.77
C VAL A 239 45.43 -0.16 43.68
N ALA A 240 46.61 -0.56 43.18
CA ALA A 240 47.61 -1.28 43.97
C ALA A 240 48.28 -0.30 44.95
N LYS A 241 48.22 -0.63 46.24
CA LYS A 241 49.05 -0.02 47.29
C LYS A 241 50.51 -0.39 47.05
N VAL A 242 51.37 0.62 47.03
CA VAL A 242 52.82 0.45 47.13
C VAL A 242 53.19 0.62 48.60
N ASP A 243 53.59 -0.47 49.25
CA ASP A 243 54.30 -0.45 50.53
C ASP A 243 55.82 -0.45 50.27
N SER A 244 56.53 0.34 51.07
CA SER A 244 57.97 0.63 50.96
C SER A 244 58.89 -0.52 51.35
N LYS A 245 60.05 -0.59 50.69
CA LYS A 245 61.35 -0.63 51.40
C LYS A 245 62.46 -0.03 50.54
#